data_AF-A0A831RGH6-F1
#
_entry.id   AF-A0A831RGH6-F1
#
_cell.length_a   1.000
_cell.length_b   1.000
_cell.length_c   1.000
_cell.angle_alpha   90.00
_cell.angle_beta   90.00
_cell.angle_gamma   90.00
#
_symmetry.space_group_name_H-M   'P 1'
#
loop_
_entity.id
_entity.type
_entity.pdbx_description
1 polymer ?
#
loop_
_entity_poly.entity_id
_entity_poly.type
_entity_poly.pdbx_seq_one_letter_code
_entity_poly.pdbx_strand_id
1 'polypeptide(L)' 'MTSRERILASVRHREPDRVPVDLGSTPSSGISAIAYHNLKEY' A
#
# COMPACT_ATOMS: atom_id res chain seq x y z
N MET A 1 -0.89 -10.01 -9.37
CA MET A 1 -0.50 -10.37 -7.99
C MET A 1 -1.61 -9.99 -7.02
N THR A 2 -1.83 -10.79 -5.97
CA THR A 2 -2.67 -10.39 -4.82
C THR A 2 -2.02 -9.22 -4.05
N SER A 3 -2.77 -8.53 -3.17
CA SER A 3 -2.22 -7.43 -2.36
C SER A 3 -1.00 -7.88 -1.53
N ARG A 4 -1.13 -9.05 -0.89
CA ARG A 4 -0.06 -9.64 -0.08
C ARG A 4 1.16 -10.04 -0.91
N GLU A 5 0.96 -10.67 -2.06
CA GLU A 5 2.05 -11.05 -2.96
C GLU A 5 2.87 -9.83 -3.41
N ARG A 6 2.18 -8.72 -3.71
CA ARG A 6 2.81 -7.47 -4.14
C ARG A 6 3.74 -6.91 -3.06
N ILE A 7 3.25 -6.78 -1.82
CA ILE A 7 4.05 -6.33 -0.67
C ILE A 7 5.29 -7.22 -0.52
N LEU A 8 5.10 -8.55 -0.52
CA LEU A 8 6.20 -9.50 -0.38
C LEU A 8 7.18 -9.49 -1.54
N ALA A 9 6.76 -9.14 -2.76
CA ALA A 9 7.65 -8.96 -3.90
C ALA A 9 8.55 -7.73 -3.69
N SER A 10 7.97 -6.59 -3.32
CA SER A 10 8.71 -5.35 -3.05
C SER A 10 9.71 -5.50 -1.91
N VAL A 11 9.32 -6.11 -0.79
CA VAL A 11 10.22 -6.39 0.35
C VAL A 11 11.40 -7.30 -0.06
N ARG A 12 11.19 -8.18 -1.04
CA ARG A 12 12.24 -9.06 -1.58
C ARG A 12 13.01 -8.44 -2.75
N HIS A 13 12.86 -7.13 -2.98
CA HIS A 13 13.50 -6.40 -4.10
C HIS A 13 13.20 -7.01 -5.47
N ARG A 14 11.99 -7.55 -5.64
CA ARG A 14 11.48 -8.03 -6.93
C ARG A 14 10.46 -7.03 -7.46
N GLU A 15 10.45 -6.82 -8.77
CA GLU A 15 9.53 -5.88 -9.42
C GLU A 15 8.07 -6.35 -9.24
N PRO A 16 7.22 -5.56 -8.55
CA PRO A 16 5.81 -5.86 -8.39
C PRO A 16 5.01 -5.46 -9.64
N ASP A 17 3.77 -5.98 -9.78
CA ASP A 17 2.86 -5.62 -10.88
C ASP A 17 2.36 -4.16 -10.85
N ARG A 18 2.56 -3.46 -9.72
CA ARG A 18 2.32 -2.02 -9.52
C ARG A 18 2.87 -1.59 -8.15
N VAL A 19 2.84 -0.29 -7.87
CA VAL A 19 3.25 0.27 -6.56
C VAL A 19 2.44 -0.39 -5.42
N PRO A 20 3.08 -0.98 -4.40
CA PRO A 20 2.40 -1.51 -3.22
C PRO A 20 1.81 -0.38 -2.37
N VAL A 21 0.65 -0.64 -1.76
CA VAL A 21 0.00 0.29 -0.83
C VAL A 21 -0.16 -0.43 0.50
N ASP A 22 0.41 0.13 1.55
CA ASP A 22 0.25 -0.30 2.94
C ASP A 22 -0.49 0.78 3.74
N LEU A 23 -1.69 0.44 4.22
CA LEU A 23 -2.56 1.33 5.02
C LEU A 23 -2.62 0.87 6.49
N GLY A 24 -1.75 -0.05 6.91
CA GLY A 24 -1.76 -0.69 8.23
C GLY A 24 -0.47 -0.51 9.02
N SER A 25 0.36 0.47 8.67
CA SER A 25 1.58 0.83 9.39
C SER A 25 1.24 1.51 10.74
N THR A 26 2.06 2.44 11.23
CA THR A 26 1.76 3.12 12.49
C THR A 26 0.72 4.25 12.31
N PRO A 27 -0.10 4.54 13.34
CA PRO A 27 -1.05 5.67 13.31
C PRO A 27 -0.38 7.04 13.12
N SER A 28 0.93 7.15 13.36
CA SER A 28 1.68 8.40 13.30
C SER A 28 2.34 8.67 11.94
N SER A 29 2.54 7.67 11.09
CA SER A 29 3.16 7.83 9.76
C SER A 29 2.37 7.22 8.61
N GLY A 30 1.23 6.57 8.88
CA GLY A 30 0.32 6.06 7.86
C GLY A 30 -0.78 7.07 7.47
N ILE A 31 -1.35 6.90 6.28
CA ILE A 31 -2.61 7.56 5.90
C ILE A 31 -3.78 6.69 6.35
N SER A 32 -4.82 7.29 6.95
CA SER A 32 -6.01 6.53 7.34
C SER A 32 -6.75 6.01 6.10
N ALA A 33 -7.42 4.86 6.23
CA ALA A 33 -8.18 4.27 5.13
C ALA A 33 -9.23 5.24 4.55
N ILE A 34 -9.86 6.04 5.41
CA ILE A 34 -10.85 7.06 5.02
C ILE A 34 -10.18 8.18 4.21
N ALA A 35 -9.05 8.72 4.69
CA ALA A 35 -8.34 9.78 3.99
C ALA A 35 -7.82 9.30 2.62
N TYR A 36 -7.32 8.07 2.54
CA TYR A 36 -6.89 7.47 1.27
C TYR A 36 -8.04 7.30 0.28
N HIS A 37 -9.22 6.90 0.75
CA HIS A 37 -10.41 6.81 -0.11
C HIS A 37 -10.77 8.18 -0.69
N ASN A 38 -10.85 9.22 0.15
CA ASN A 38 -11.18 10.57 -0.31
C ASN A 38 -10.15 11.12 -1.33
N LEU A 39 -8.86 10.82 -1.15
CA LEU A 39 -7.81 11.25 -2.08
C LEU A 39 -7.98 10.63 -3.48
N LYS A 40 -8.49 9.41 -3.58
CA LYS A 40 -8.66 8.73 -4.88
C LYS A 40 -9.81 9.30 -5.73
N GLU A 41 -10.76 9.96 -5.09
CA GLU A 41 -11.95 10.53 -5.74
C GLU A 41 -11.72 11.99 -6.21
N TYR A 42 -10.56 12.57 -5.92
CA TYR A 42 -10.12 13.89 -6.37
C TYR A 42 -9.33 13.79 -7.68
#